data_AF-A0A5C7X6J0-F1
#
_entry.id   AF-A0A5C7X6J0-F1
#
_cell.length_a   1.000
_cell.length_b   1.000
_cell.length_c   1.000
_cell.angle_alpha   90.00
_cell.angle_beta   90.00
_cell.angle_gamma   90.00
#
_symmetry.space_group_name_H-M   'P 1'
#
loop_
_entity.id
_entity.type
_entity.pdbx_description
1 polymer ?
#
loop_
_entity_poly.entity_id
_entity_poly.type
_entity_poly.pdbx_seq_one_letter_code
_entity_poly.pdbx_strand_id
1 'polypeptide(L)'
;MDYSEFVAVIGEKKEPEMKDFGRVAVFAQSADKELLWTALGSSGVHPIYRTLIIQALHQRIIEELEREQQARKRKLEEEARLEALKEERALDAPRRRLR
;
A
#
# COMPACT_ATOMS: atom_id res chain seq x y z
N MET A 1 10.89 -1.14 -16.20
CA MET A 1 9.90 -1.49 -17.23
C MET A 1 8.75 -0.53 -17.08
N ASP A 2 8.38 0.16 -18.15
CA ASP A 2 7.20 1.04 -18.13
C ASP A 2 5.92 0.26 -18.51
N TYR A 3 4.76 0.91 -18.33
CA TYR A 3 3.47 0.27 -18.59
C TYR A 3 3.26 -0.09 -20.08
N SER A 4 3.75 0.73 -21.00
CA SER A 4 3.69 0.45 -22.45
C SER A 4 4.47 -0.80 -22.83
N GLU A 5 5.66 -0.96 -22.26
CA GLU A 5 6.51 -2.13 -22.45
C GLU A 5 5.86 -3.39 -21.86
N PHE A 6 5.22 -3.26 -20.69
CA PHE A 6 4.42 -4.34 -20.12
C PHE A 6 3.28 -4.76 -21.06
N VAL A 7 2.47 -3.81 -21.56
CA VAL A 7 1.36 -4.08 -22.49
C VAL A 7 1.85 -4.74 -23.77
N ALA A 8 3.01 -4.34 -24.29
CA ALA A 8 3.61 -4.98 -25.47
C ALA A 8 3.98 -6.45 -25.21
N VAL A 9 4.40 -6.79 -23.97
CA VAL A 9 4.72 -8.17 -23.59
C VAL A 9 3.46 -9.05 -23.48
N ILE A 10 2.37 -8.50 -22.92
CA ILE A 10 1.12 -9.25 -22.67
C ILE A 10 0.10 -9.18 -23.81
N GLY A 11 0.24 -8.25 -24.75
CA GLY A 11 -0.75 -7.97 -25.79
C GLY A 11 -0.72 -8.95 -26.96
N GLU A 12 0.39 -9.67 -27.13
CA GLU A 12 0.46 -10.79 -28.07
C GLU A 12 -0.20 -12.01 -27.39
N LYS A 13 -1.23 -12.60 -28.01
CA LYS A 13 -1.82 -13.87 -27.59
C LYS A 13 -0.84 -15.03 -27.86
N LYS A 14 0.30 -15.01 -27.19
CA LYS A 14 1.37 -16.00 -27.26
C LYS A 14 1.41 -16.81 -25.98
N GLU A 15 1.98 -18.01 -26.07
CA GLU A 15 2.29 -18.77 -24.86
C GLU A 15 3.31 -18.01 -24.01
N PRO A 16 3.18 -18.05 -22.68
CA PRO A 16 4.12 -17.40 -21.78
C PRO A 16 5.54 -17.90 -21.98
N GLU A 17 6.46 -17.02 -22.36
CA GLU A 17 7.88 -17.35 -22.39
C GLU A 17 8.55 -17.05 -21.04
N MET A 18 9.59 -17.82 -20.69
CA MET A 18 10.39 -17.58 -19.47
C MET A 18 11.00 -16.17 -19.42
N LYS A 19 11.40 -15.62 -20.57
CA LYS A 19 11.94 -14.25 -20.68
C LYS A 19 10.90 -13.18 -20.33
N ASP A 20 9.64 -13.43 -20.69
CA ASP A 20 8.53 -12.51 -20.46
C ASP A 20 8.08 -12.55 -18.99
N PHE A 21 8.23 -13.70 -18.34
CA PHE A 21 8.03 -13.85 -16.90
C PHE A 21 8.92 -12.91 -16.08
N GLY A 22 10.23 -12.89 -16.35
CA GLY A 22 11.15 -12.01 -15.64
C GLY A 22 10.79 -10.53 -15.82
N ARG A 23 10.38 -10.17 -17.03
CA ARG A 23 9.92 -8.82 -17.39
C ARG A 23 8.65 -8.42 -16.63
N VAL A 24 7.63 -9.28 -16.64
CA VAL A 24 6.38 -9.07 -15.89
C VAL A 24 6.63 -9.02 -14.38
N ALA A 25 7.54 -9.84 -13.85
CA ALA A 25 7.90 -9.81 -12.44
C ALA A 25 8.56 -8.48 -12.05
N VAL A 26 9.46 -7.95 -12.87
CA VAL A 26 10.07 -6.62 -12.66
C VAL A 26 9.02 -5.52 -12.69
N PHE A 27 8.09 -5.57 -13.64
CA PHE A 27 6.95 -4.65 -13.66
C PHE A 27 6.12 -4.77 -12.37
N ALA A 28 5.73 -5.98 -11.98
CA ALA A 28 4.90 -6.21 -10.81
C ALA A 28 5.56 -5.70 -9.51
N GLN A 29 6.90 -5.81 -9.39
CA GLN A 29 7.63 -5.29 -8.24
C GLN A 29 7.73 -3.77 -8.20
N SER A 30 7.88 -3.11 -9.34
CA SER A 30 8.17 -1.67 -9.43
C SER A 30 6.92 -0.81 -9.66
N ALA A 31 5.84 -1.39 -10.17
CA ALA A 31 4.60 -0.67 -10.43
C ALA A 31 3.92 -0.25 -9.12
N ASP A 32 3.26 0.91 -9.19
CA ASP A 32 2.36 1.37 -8.14
C ASP A 32 1.01 0.64 -8.20
N LYS A 33 0.18 0.88 -7.19
CA LYS A 33 -1.14 0.26 -7.05
C LYS A 33 -2.05 0.55 -8.25
N GLU A 34 -2.00 1.78 -8.80
CA GLU A 34 -2.88 2.22 -9.89
C GLU A 34 -2.52 1.56 -11.23
N LEU A 35 -1.23 1.47 -11.53
CA LEU A 35 -0.72 0.78 -12.70
C LEU A 35 -1.01 -0.72 -12.63
N LEU A 36 -0.88 -1.35 -11.45
CA LEU A 36 -1.24 -2.75 -11.25
C LEU A 36 -2.74 -3.01 -11.46
N TRP A 37 -3.60 -2.09 -11.00
CA TRP A 37 -5.05 -2.16 -11.26
C TRP A 37 -5.37 -2.03 -12.76
N THR A 38 -4.71 -1.11 -13.44
CA THR A 38 -4.90 -0.89 -14.88
C THR A 38 -4.43 -2.11 -15.67
N ALA A 39 -3.27 -2.67 -15.31
CA ALA A 39 -2.74 -3.90 -15.89
C ALA A 39 -3.70 -5.10 -15.72
N LEU A 40 -4.32 -5.24 -14.54
CA LEU A 40 -5.29 -6.30 -14.25
C LEU A 40 -6.57 -6.20 -15.11
N GLY A 41 -6.95 -4.97 -15.47
CA GLY A 41 -8.10 -4.69 -16.35
C GLY A 41 -7.80 -4.84 -17.83
N SER A 42 -6.53 -5.00 -18.22
CA SER A 42 -6.17 -5.19 -19.63
C SER A 42 -6.68 -6.52 -20.15
N SER A 43 -7.39 -6.48 -21.27
CA SER A 43 -7.78 -7.70 -21.99
C SER A 43 -6.54 -8.38 -22.57
N GLY A 44 -6.54 -9.71 -22.62
CA GLY A 44 -5.43 -10.49 -23.20
C GLY A 44 -4.32 -10.91 -22.23
N VAL A 45 -4.35 -10.47 -20.97
CA VAL A 45 -3.38 -10.93 -19.96
C VAL A 45 -3.52 -12.43 -19.75
N HIS A 46 -2.45 -13.18 -20.00
CA HIS A 46 -2.41 -14.61 -19.70
C HIS A 46 -2.63 -14.86 -18.19
N PRO A 47 -3.42 -15.87 -17.78
CA PRO A 47 -3.74 -16.13 -16.37
C PRO A 47 -2.52 -16.18 -15.44
N ILE A 48 -1.42 -16.72 -15.94
CA ILE A 48 -0.15 -16.81 -15.20
C ILE A 48 0.42 -15.42 -14.86
N TYR A 49 0.48 -14.50 -15.83
CA TYR A 49 0.93 -13.12 -15.60
C TYR A 49 -0.06 -12.37 -14.71
N ARG A 50 -1.36 -12.69 -14.85
CA ARG A 50 -2.41 -12.14 -13.99
C ARG A 50 -2.17 -12.47 -12.52
N THR A 51 -1.74 -13.69 -12.20
CA THR A 51 -1.40 -14.09 -10.83
C THR A 51 -0.27 -13.24 -10.23
N LEU A 52 0.78 -12.94 -11.00
CA LEU A 52 1.89 -12.08 -10.55
C LEU A 52 1.41 -10.66 -10.25
N ILE A 53 0.56 -10.10 -11.12
CA ILE A 53 -0.02 -8.77 -10.95
C ILE A 53 -0.92 -8.73 -9.72
N ILE A 54 -1.77 -9.74 -9.53
CA ILE A 54 -2.66 -9.86 -8.36
C ILE A 54 -1.83 -9.94 -7.08
N GLN A 55 -0.77 -10.73 -7.05
CA GLN A 55 0.08 -10.87 -5.87
C GLN A 55 0.75 -9.55 -5.51
N ALA A 56 1.32 -8.85 -6.49
CA ALA A 56 1.90 -7.53 -6.28
C ALA A 56 0.86 -6.51 -5.80
N LEU A 57 -0.34 -6.52 -6.39
CA LEU A 57 -1.42 -5.62 -6.01
C LEU A 57 -1.88 -5.88 -4.56
N HIS A 58 -2.04 -7.14 -4.19
CA HIS A 58 -2.37 -7.53 -2.81
C HIS A 58 -1.33 -7.00 -1.82
N GLN A 59 -0.05 -7.19 -2.13
CA GLN A 59 1.04 -6.71 -1.30
C GLN A 59 0.98 -5.19 -1.11
N ARG A 60 0.74 -4.41 -2.17
CA ARG A 60 0.62 -2.95 -2.09
C ARG A 60 -0.56 -2.50 -1.23
N ILE A 61 -1.70 -3.18 -1.36
CA ILE A 61 -2.89 -2.89 -0.55
C ILE A 61 -2.61 -3.15 0.94
N ILE A 62 -1.96 -4.27 1.26
CA ILE A 62 -1.60 -4.61 2.65
C ILE A 62 -0.63 -3.55 3.22
N GLU A 63 0.42 -3.21 2.49
CA GLU A 63 1.41 -2.21 2.92
C GLU A 63 0.78 -0.82 3.16
N GLU A 64 -0.23 -0.44 2.37
CA GLU A 64 -0.95 0.81 2.54
C GLU A 64 -1.86 0.76 3.78
N LEU A 65 -2.60 -0.34 3.97
CA LEU A 65 -3.43 -0.56 5.15
C LEU A 65 -2.61 -0.56 6.43
N GLU A 66 -1.44 -1.22 6.43
CA GLU A 66 -0.53 -1.24 7.58
C GLU A 66 -0.02 0.16 7.91
N ARG A 67 0.36 0.95 6.89
CA ARG A 67 0.78 2.35 7.07
C ARG A 67 -0.35 3.21 7.66
N GLU A 68 -1.57 3.07 7.15
CA GLU A 68 -2.72 3.77 7.69
C GLU A 68 -3.01 3.39 9.14
N GLN A 69 -2.99 2.10 9.47
CA GLN A 69 -3.22 1.62 10.83
C GLN A 69 -2.16 2.13 11.80
N GLN A 70 -0.88 2.12 11.41
CA GLN A 70 0.19 2.69 12.22
C GLN A 70 0.01 4.21 12.43
N ALA A 71 -0.37 4.96 11.39
CA ALA A 71 -0.63 6.38 11.50
C ALA A 71 -1.82 6.67 12.45
N ARG A 72 -2.90 5.89 12.34
CA ARG A 72 -4.06 6.01 13.25
C ARG A 72 -3.70 5.69 14.69
N LYS A 73 -2.94 4.61 14.92
CA LYS A 73 -2.47 4.23 16.26
C LYS A 73 -1.64 5.33 16.91
N ARG A 74 -0.70 5.93 16.17
CA ARG A 74 0.13 7.05 16.67
C ARG A 74 -0.71 8.27 17.06
N LYS A 75 -1.73 8.61 16.25
CA LYS A 75 -2.65 9.72 16.58
C LYS A 75 -3.42 9.45 17.87
N LEU A 76 -3.96 8.25 18.03
CA LEU A 76 -4.68 7.87 19.26
C LEU A 76 -3.77 7.88 20.50
N GLU A 77 -2.52 7.41 20.37
CA GLU A 77 -1.54 7.47 21.46
C GLU A 77 -1.16 8.91 21.82
N GLU A 78 -1.05 9.81 20.83
CA GLU A 78 -0.79 11.22 21.06
C GLU A 78 -1.97 11.94 21.74
N GLU A 79 -3.20 11.68 21.28
CA GLU A 79 -4.43 12.21 21.89
C GLU A 79 -4.57 11.77 23.35
N ALA A 80 -4.36 10.48 23.63
CA ALA A 80 -4.40 9.96 24.99
C ALA A 80 -3.33 10.58 25.91
N ARG A 81 -2.12 10.84 25.39
CA ARG A 81 -1.06 11.55 26.13
C ARG A 81 -1.45 12.99 26.44
N LEU A 82 -2.05 13.69 25.48
CA LEU A 82 -2.48 15.07 25.66
C LEU A 82 -3.65 15.17 26.65
N GLU A 83 -4.56 14.21 26.66
CA GLU A 83 -5.66 14.13 27.62
C GLU A 83 -5.15 13.86 29.05
N ALA A 84 -4.28 12.86 29.22
CA ALA A 84 -3.65 12.59 30.52
C ALA A 84 -2.89 13.82 31.07
N LEU A 85 -2.17 14.55 30.22
CA LEU A 85 -1.48 15.79 30.60
C LEU A 85 -2.45 16.90 31.04
N LYS A 86 -3.65 16.97 30.46
CA LYS A 86 -4.68 17.94 30.86
C LYS A 86 -5.31 17.57 32.20
N GLU A 87 -5.60 16.29 32.42
CA GLU A 87 -6.13 15.79 33.70
C GLU A 87 -5.13 16.05 34.84
N GLU A 88 -3.84 15.76 34.63
CA GLU A 88 -2.79 16.02 35.62
C GLU A 88 -2.71 17.53 35.98
N ARG A 89 -2.74 18.42 34.98
CA ARG A 89 -2.75 19.87 35.20
C ARG A 89 -4.03 20.38 35.87
N ALA A 90 -5.17 19.76 35.60
CA ALA A 90 -6.45 20.11 36.22
C ALA A 90 -6.50 19.71 37.70
N LEU A 91 -5.85 18.60 38.07
CA LEU A 91 -5.73 18.13 39.46
C LEU A 91 -4.82 19.02 40.32
N ASP A 92 -3.81 19.65 39.72
CA ASP A 92 -2.90 20.60 40.40
C ASP A 92 -3.44 22.05 40.48
N ALA A 93 -4.48 22.38 39.72
CA ALA A 93 -5.08 23.73 39.67
C ALA A 93 -5.70 24.24 41.00
N PRO A 94 -6.32 23.42 41.88
CA PRO A 94 -6.92 23.93 43.11
C PRO A 94 -5.89 24.24 44.20
N ARG A 95 -4.68 23.65 44.14
CA ARG A 95 -3.66 23.78 45.21
C ARG A 95 -2.88 25.10 45.16
N ARG A 96 -2.89 25.81 44.03
CA ARG A 96 -2.18 27.10 43.87
C ARG A 96 -3.01 28.34 44.18
N ARG A 97 -4.32 28.22 44.45
CA ARG A 97 -5.21 29.37 44.77
C ARG A 97 -5.37 29.65 46.28
N LEU A 98 -4.73 28.87 47.15
CA LEU A 98 -4.81 28.99 48.61
C LEU A 98 -3.47 29.36 49.27
N ARG A 99 -2.56 30.03 48.57
CA ARG A 99 -1.38 30.68 49.16
C ARG A 99 -1.39 32.17 48.87
#